data_AF-A0A7K2P026-F1
#
_entry.id   AF-A0A7K2P026-F1
#
_cell.length_a   1.000
_cell.length_b   1.000
_cell.length_c   1.000
_cell.angle_alpha   90.00
_cell.angle_beta   90.00
_cell.angle_gamma   90.00
#
_symmetry.space_group_name_H-M   'P 1'
#
loop_
_entity.id
_entity.type
_entity.pdbx_description
1 polymer ?
#
loop_
_entity_poly.entity_id
_entity_poly.type
_entity_poly.pdbx_seq_one_letter_code
_entity_poly.pdbx_strand_id
1 'polypeptide(L)'
;LGGDSILSIQLVSRARAKGLTLSVRDVFEHQSVARVAEALELAEAQAADGAAGASAGAVPGEPGETEAASGPVPATPIMGWFAALGGPVAPFNQSVVVSVPADLDAERLVAALGALLDRHDSLRLRVAADWSMSVPEPEPG
;
A
#
# COMPACT_ATOMS: atom_id res chain seq x y z
N LEU A 1 -8.92 -23.34 -3.31
CA LEU A 1 -8.60 -22.01 -3.85
C LEU A 1 -7.12 -21.76 -3.57
N GLY A 2 -6.26 -21.83 -4.58
CA GLY A 2 -4.81 -21.67 -4.43
C GLY A 2 -4.39 -20.21 -4.22
N GLY A 3 -5.00 -19.54 -3.23
CA GLY A 3 -4.64 -18.18 -2.86
C GLY A 3 -3.32 -18.18 -2.12
N ASP A 4 -2.28 -17.63 -2.73
CA ASP A 4 -1.08 -17.24 -2.01
C ASP A 4 -1.31 -15.92 -1.27
N SER A 5 -0.29 -15.48 -0.53
CA SER A 5 -0.34 -14.23 0.23
C SER A 5 -0.58 -13.00 -0.66
N ILE A 6 -0.16 -13.02 -1.93
CA ILE A 6 -0.34 -11.90 -2.86
C ILE A 6 -1.81 -11.77 -3.26
N LEU A 7 -2.45 -12.87 -3.64
CA LEU A 7 -3.89 -12.87 -3.96
C LEU A 7 -4.75 -12.46 -2.76
N SER A 8 -4.33 -12.86 -1.55
CA SER A 8 -5.01 -12.48 -0.30
C SER A 8 -4.90 -10.98 -0.02
N ILE A 9 -3.71 -10.39 -0.21
CA ILE A 9 -3.50 -8.93 -0.08
C ILE A 9 -4.33 -8.18 -1.13
N GLN A 10 -4.35 -8.63 -2.38
CA GLN A 10 -5.14 -8.02 -3.45
C GLN A 10 -6.64 -8.05 -3.15
N LEU A 11 -7.15 -9.18 -2.64
CA LEU A 11 -8.54 -9.32 -2.22
C LEU A 11 -8.89 -8.29 -1.14
N VAL A 12 -8.08 -8.23 -0.08
CA VAL A 12 -8.27 -7.30 1.03
C VAL A 12 -8.21 -5.84 0.57
N SER A 13 -7.23 -5.48 -0.26
CA SER A 13 -7.11 -4.12 -0.80
C SER A 13 -8.34 -3.72 -1.62
N ARG A 14 -8.84 -4.60 -2.49
CA ARG A 14 -10.06 -4.36 -3.29
C ARG A 14 -11.33 -4.31 -2.44
N ALA A 15 -11.42 -5.13 -1.39
CA ALA A 15 -12.54 -5.13 -0.46
C ALA A 15 -12.61 -3.80 0.31
N ARG A 16 -11.48 -3.32 0.83
CA ARG A 16 -11.38 -2.02 1.52
C ARG A 16 -11.72 -0.83 0.62
N ALA A 17 -11.29 -0.86 -0.65
CA ALA A 17 -11.70 0.15 -1.63
C ALA A 17 -13.21 0.20 -1.88
N LYS A 18 -13.96 -0.84 -1.46
CA LYS A 18 -15.42 -0.91 -1.49
C LYS A 18 -16.08 -0.72 -0.12
N GLY A 19 -15.32 -0.30 0.89
CA GLY A 19 -15.82 -0.06 2.25
C GLY A 19 -15.94 -1.30 3.14
N LEU A 20 -15.44 -2.46 2.72
CA LEU A 20 -15.50 -3.69 3.51
C LEU A 20 -14.28 -3.81 4.43
N THR A 21 -14.52 -4.03 5.73
CA THR A 21 -13.48 -4.27 6.73
C THR A 21 -13.02 -5.73 6.71
N LEU A 22 -12.21 -6.09 5.72
CA LEU A 22 -11.60 -7.41 5.58
C LEU A 22 -10.12 -7.38 5.94
N SER A 23 -9.63 -8.36 6.69
CA SER A 23 -8.20 -8.57 6.95
C SER A 23 -7.66 -9.80 6.23
N VAL A 24 -6.34 -9.86 6.03
CA VAL A 24 -5.66 -11.03 5.43
C VAL A 24 -5.85 -12.26 6.33
N ARG A 25 -5.92 -12.04 7.66
CA ARG A 25 -6.18 -13.09 8.64
C ARG A 25 -7.54 -13.75 8.40
N ASP A 26 -8.58 -12.95 8.19
CA ASP A 26 -9.95 -13.46 7.95
C ASP A 26 -9.99 -14.34 6.70
N VAL A 27 -9.24 -13.99 5.65
CA VAL A 27 -9.15 -14.78 4.42
C VAL A 27 -8.50 -16.16 4.68
N PHE A 28 -7.50 -16.21 5.55
CA PHE A 28 -6.83 -17.47 5.91
C PHE A 28 -7.61 -18.31 6.91
N GLU A 29 -8.29 -17.69 7.87
CA GLU A 29 -9.09 -18.36 8.90
C GLU A 29 -10.43 -18.86 8.32
N HIS A 30 -11.06 -18.06 7.46
CA HIS A 30 -12.33 -18.37 6.81
C HIS A 30 -12.11 -18.75 5.34
N GLN A 31 -11.58 -19.96 5.10
CA GLN A 31 -11.21 -20.46 3.77
C GLN A 31 -12.39 -20.77 2.81
N SER A 32 -13.53 -20.09 2.96
CA SER A 32 -14.65 -20.11 2.02
C SER A 32 -15.29 -18.73 1.93
N VAL A 33 -15.79 -18.38 0.73
CA VAL A 33 -16.48 -17.09 0.51
C VAL A 33 -17.66 -16.92 1.46
N ALA A 34 -18.42 -18.00 1.71
CA ALA A 34 -19.54 -17.98 2.64
C ALA A 34 -19.09 -17.63 4.08
N ARG A 35 -18.02 -18.25 4.57
CA ARG A 35 -17.52 -17.99 5.93
C ARG A 35 -16.90 -16.60 6.08
N VAL A 36 -16.26 -16.08 5.02
CA VAL A 36 -15.78 -14.69 5.01
C VAL A 36 -16.94 -13.72 5.07
N ALA A 37 -18.02 -13.96 4.31
CA ALA A 37 -19.21 -13.13 4.35
C ALA A 37 -19.88 -13.15 5.73
N GLU A 38 -20.07 -14.33 6.32
CA GLU A 38 -20.61 -14.48 7.69
C GLU A 38 -19.76 -13.74 8.73
N ALA A 39 -18.43 -13.83 8.64
CA ALA A 39 -17.53 -13.12 9.55
C ALA A 39 -17.60 -11.59 9.40
N LEU A 40 -17.75 -11.10 8.16
CA LEU A 40 -17.92 -9.67 7.89
C LEU A 40 -19.26 -9.14 8.42
N GLU A 41 -20.36 -9.86 8.19
CA GLU A 41 -21.68 -9.48 8.72
C GLU A 41 -21.69 -9.45 10.25
N LEU A 42 -21.04 -10.42 10.90
CA LEU A 42 -20.92 -10.46 12.35
C LEU A 42 -20.10 -9.28 12.90
N ALA A 43 -19.02 -8.91 12.21
CA ALA A 43 -18.18 -7.77 12.59
C ALA A 43 -18.91 -6.43 12.41
N GLU A 44 -19.70 -6.27 11.34
CA GLU A 44 -20.54 -5.08 11.13
C GLU A 44 -21.64 -4.95 12.20
N ALA A 45 -22.29 -6.06 12.56
CA ALA A 45 -23.28 -6.08 13.64
C ALA A 45 -22.67 -5.71 15.00
N GLN A 46 -21.47 -6.22 15.31
CA GLN A 46 -20.74 -5.89 16.54
C GLN A 46 -20.25 -4.44 16.58
N ALA A 47 -19.87 -3.87 15.44
CA ALA A 47 -19.51 -2.47 15.31
C ALA A 47 -20.71 -1.53 15.52
N ALA A 48 -21.90 -1.93 15.07
CA ALA A 48 -23.14 -1.20 15.31
C ALA A 48 -23.58 -1.20 16.79
N ASP A 49 -23.27 -2.28 17.53
CA ASP A 49 -23.60 -2.43 18.96
C ASP A 49 -22.53 -1.82 19.91
N GLY A 50 -21.52 -1.12 19.38
CA GLY A 50 -20.53 -0.39 20.19
C GLY A 50 -19.51 -1.27 20.92
N ALA A 51 -19.48 -2.58 20.67
CA ALA A 51 -18.51 -3.51 21.24
C ALA A 51 -17.25 -3.59 20.36
N ALA A 52 -16.45 -2.52 20.33
CA ALA A 52 -15.18 -2.50 19.61
C ALA A 52 -14.12 -3.38 20.33
N GLY A 53 -14.18 -4.69 20.11
CA GLY A 53 -13.10 -5.61 20.41
C GLY A 53 -11.95 -5.40 19.41
N ALA A 54 -10.79 -5.01 19.92
CA ALA A 54 -9.58 -4.70 19.16
C ALA A 54 -9.24 -5.79 18.11
N SER A 55 -9.44 -5.48 16.83
CA SER A 55 -8.81 -6.23 15.75
C SER A 55 -7.31 -5.87 15.71
N ALA A 56 -6.50 -6.70 16.36
CA ALA A 56 -5.05 -6.68 16.22
C ALA A 56 -4.71 -7.04 14.76
N GLY A 57 -4.53 -6.01 13.93
CA GLY A 57 -4.32 -6.13 12.49
C GLY A 57 -4.70 -4.89 11.69
N ALA A 58 -5.36 -3.90 12.31
CA ALA A 58 -5.49 -2.58 11.72
C ALA A 58 -4.10 -1.97 11.53
N VAL A 59 -3.58 -2.02 10.31
CA VAL A 59 -2.62 -1.01 9.85
C VAL A 59 -3.38 0.31 9.96
N PRO A 60 -2.95 1.26 10.80
CA PRO A 60 -3.62 2.56 10.90
C PRO A 60 -3.58 3.21 9.52
N GLY A 61 -4.75 3.52 8.98
CA GLY A 61 -4.90 4.10 7.66
C GLY A 61 -6.28 3.78 7.11
N GLU A 62 -7.28 4.56 7.54
CA GLU A 62 -8.49 4.70 6.75
C GLU A 62 -8.06 5.17 5.35
N PRO A 63 -8.61 4.62 4.25
CA PRO A 63 -8.56 5.27 2.95
C PRO A 63 -9.56 6.44 2.93
N GLY A 64 -9.51 7.29 3.95
CA GLY A 64 -10.02 8.64 3.91
C GLY A 64 -8.89 9.50 3.36
N GLU A 65 -9.22 10.34 2.38
CA GLU A 65 -8.36 11.36 1.74
C GLU A 65 -7.02 11.54 2.45
N THR A 66 -6.02 10.77 2.02
CA THR A 66 -4.65 10.99 2.49
C THR A 66 -4.25 12.32 1.89
N GLU A 67 -4.37 13.39 2.68
CA GLU A 67 -3.70 14.66 2.38
C GLU A 67 -2.28 14.30 1.96
N ALA A 68 -1.84 14.81 0.81
CA ALA A 68 -0.51 14.54 0.27
C ALA A 68 0.51 14.76 1.40
N ALA A 69 1.08 13.67 1.91
CA ALA A 69 1.91 13.69 3.12
C ALA A 69 3.31 14.16 2.72
N SER A 70 3.40 15.44 2.35
CA SER A 70 4.66 16.11 2.07
C SER A 70 5.35 16.42 3.39
N GLY A 71 6.67 16.27 3.43
CA GLY A 71 7.48 16.52 4.61
C GLY A 71 8.22 15.29 5.14
N PRO A 72 8.77 15.37 6.37
CA PRO A 72 9.55 14.29 6.97
C PRO A 72 8.70 13.04 7.21
N VAL A 73 9.26 11.88 6.92
CA VAL A 73 8.63 10.58 7.20
C VAL A 73 9.55 9.69 8.02
N PRO A 74 9.03 8.92 9.00
CA PRO A 74 9.86 8.05 9.82
C PRO A 74 10.42 6.89 8.98
N ALA A 75 11.66 6.50 9.25
CA ALA A 75 12.24 5.32 8.65
C ALA A 75 11.44 4.07 9.06
N THR A 76 11.06 3.25 8.09
CA THR A 76 10.49 1.93 8.38
C THR A 76 11.57 1.01 8.93
N PRO A 77 11.22 -0.07 9.66
CA PRO A 77 12.21 -1.02 10.18
C PRO A 77 13.14 -1.59 9.11
N ILE A 78 12.63 -1.83 7.90
CA ILE A 78 13.45 -2.32 6.78
C ILE A 78 14.44 -1.27 6.29
N MET A 79 14.05 0.01 6.25
CA MET A 79 14.96 1.10 5.88
C MET A 79 16.05 1.29 6.92
N GLY A 80 15.72 1.20 8.22
CA GLY A 80 16.71 1.24 9.30
C GLY A 80 17.69 0.07 9.27
N TRP A 81 17.19 -1.15 9.01
CA TRP A 81 18.04 -2.32 8.80
C TRP A 81 18.95 -2.15 7.58
N PHE A 82 18.41 -1.66 6.47
CA PHE A 82 19.17 -1.46 5.24
C PHE A 82 20.27 -0.40 5.43
N ALA A 83 19.97 0.69 6.14
CA ALA A 83 20.94 1.71 6.52
C ALA A 83 22.12 1.12 7.33
N ALA A 84 21.81 0.22 8.27
CA ALA A 84 22.80 -0.42 9.13
C ALA A 84 23.76 -1.36 8.37
N LEU A 85 23.42 -1.81 7.14
CA LEU A 85 24.33 -2.63 6.32
C LEU A 85 25.56 -1.85 5.83
N GLY A 86 25.48 -0.52 5.72
CA GLY A 86 26.62 0.35 5.39
C GLY A 86 27.25 0.10 4.01
N GLY A 87 26.53 -0.54 3.08
CA GLY A 87 27.02 -0.91 1.75
C GLY A 87 26.49 -0.02 0.62
N PRO A 88 26.96 -0.23 -0.63
CA PRO A 88 26.45 0.50 -1.80
C PRO A 88 24.96 0.25 -2.03
N VAL A 89 24.19 1.32 -2.27
CA VAL A 89 22.74 1.24 -2.51
C VAL A 89 22.40 0.96 -3.98
N ALA A 90 23.26 1.38 -4.93
CA ALA A 90 22.98 1.28 -6.37
C ALA A 90 22.59 -0.12 -6.89
N PRO A 91 23.18 -1.23 -6.40
CA PRO A 91 22.77 -2.58 -6.82
C PRO A 91 21.37 -2.99 -6.33
N PHE A 92 20.81 -2.28 -5.34
CA PHE A 92 19.49 -2.56 -4.78
C PHE A 92 18.40 -1.88 -5.62
N ASN A 93 18.07 -2.50 -6.76
CA ASN A 93 17.01 -2.04 -7.66
C ASN A 93 16.10 -3.20 -8.09
N GLN A 94 14.90 -2.84 -8.54
CA GLN A 94 13.95 -3.75 -9.16
C GLN A 94 13.62 -3.22 -10.56
N SER A 95 13.61 -4.10 -11.54
CA SER A 95 13.26 -3.76 -12.92
C SER A 95 12.32 -4.79 -13.52
N VAL A 96 11.44 -4.33 -14.40
CA VAL A 96 10.50 -5.17 -15.14
C VAL A 96 10.36 -4.62 -16.56
N VAL A 97 10.21 -5.52 -17.53
CA VAL A 97 9.89 -5.16 -18.91
C VAL A 97 8.38 -5.33 -19.12
N VAL A 98 7.74 -4.27 -19.61
CA VAL A 98 6.29 -4.25 -19.88
C VAL A 98 6.03 -4.08 -21.38
N SER A 99 5.00 -4.75 -21.87
CA SER A 99 4.51 -4.54 -23.24
C SER A 99 3.60 -3.30 -23.26
N VAL A 100 3.78 -2.45 -24.26
CA VAL A 100 3.02 -1.21 -24.43
C VAL A 100 2.24 -1.22 -25.76
N PRO A 101 1.14 -0.45 -25.87
CA PRO A 101 0.48 -0.22 -27.14
C PRO A 101 1.44 0.34 -28.19
N ALA A 102 1.25 -0.03 -29.46
CA ALA A 102 2.12 0.41 -30.55
C ALA A 102 2.07 1.93 -30.80
N ASP A 103 1.01 2.60 -30.36
CA ASP A 103 0.79 4.05 -30.48
C ASP A 103 1.21 4.83 -29.21
N LEU A 104 1.94 4.21 -28.28
CA LEU A 104 2.51 4.92 -27.14
C LEU A 104 3.62 5.87 -27.64
N ASP A 105 3.44 7.17 -27.38
CA ASP A 105 4.44 8.19 -27.60
C ASP A 105 5.10 8.64 -26.28
N ALA A 106 6.16 9.46 -26.40
CA ALA A 106 6.90 9.95 -25.25
C ALA A 106 6.06 10.86 -24.34
N GLU A 107 5.14 11.65 -24.89
CA GLU A 107 4.30 12.58 -24.14
C GLU A 107 3.33 11.83 -23.23
N ARG A 108 2.64 10.82 -23.77
CA ARG A 108 1.75 9.92 -23.02
C ARG A 108 2.51 9.13 -21.96
N LEU A 109 3.72 8.68 -22.26
CA LEU A 109 4.57 7.99 -21.29
C LEU A 109 4.96 8.91 -20.14
N VAL A 110 5.39 10.14 -20.43
CA VAL A 110 5.74 11.14 -19.40
C VAL A 110 4.52 11.47 -18.55
N ALA A 111 3.34 11.68 -19.16
CA ALA A 111 2.09 11.93 -18.43
C ALA A 111 1.71 10.76 -17.52
N ALA A 112 1.84 9.51 -17.99
CA ALA A 112 1.57 8.33 -17.18
C ALA A 112 2.55 8.19 -16.00
N LEU A 113 3.84 8.45 -16.21
CA LEU A 113 4.86 8.45 -15.15
C LEU A 113 4.60 9.58 -14.13
N GLY A 114 4.20 10.76 -14.59
CA GLY A 114 3.77 11.88 -13.73
C GLY A 114 2.60 11.48 -12.83
N ALA A 115 1.54 10.92 -13.41
CA ALA A 115 0.38 10.45 -12.65
C ALA A 115 0.73 9.38 -11.61
N LEU A 116 1.72 8.51 -11.87
CA LEU A 116 2.22 7.54 -10.89
C LEU A 116 2.96 8.22 -9.74
N LEU A 117 3.82 9.21 -10.03
CA LEU A 117 4.54 9.99 -9.02
C LEU A 117 3.59 10.79 -8.13
N ASP A 118 2.53 11.37 -8.73
CA ASP A 118 1.50 12.13 -8.00
C ASP A 118 0.64 11.24 -7.12
N ARG A 119 0.32 10.01 -7.59
CA ARG A 119 -0.48 9.05 -6.83
C ARG A 119 0.31 8.36 -5.72
N HIS A 120 1.61 8.18 -5.87
CA HIS A 120 2.45 7.37 -4.99
C HIS A 120 3.61 8.18 -4.39
N ASP A 121 3.37 8.80 -3.24
CA ASP A 121 4.34 9.58 -2.47
C ASP A 121 5.69 8.87 -2.25
N SER A 122 5.66 7.54 -2.06
CA SER A 122 6.87 6.72 -1.89
C SER A 122 7.82 6.77 -3.09
N LEU A 123 7.31 7.02 -4.31
CA LEU A 123 8.14 7.13 -5.51
C LEU A 123 8.89 8.48 -5.57
N ARG A 124 8.44 9.48 -4.80
CA ARG A 124 9.07 10.80 -4.68
C ARG A 124 9.97 10.91 -3.45
N LEU A 125 10.03 9.87 -2.62
CA LEU A 125 10.79 9.83 -1.37
C LEU A 125 12.28 10.16 -1.60
N ARG A 126 12.81 11.07 -0.80
CA ARG A 126 14.22 11.43 -0.77
C ARG A 126 14.85 10.90 0.51
N VAL A 127 16.07 10.40 0.41
CA VAL A 127 16.88 9.92 1.54
C VAL A 127 18.16 10.74 1.58
N ALA A 128 18.41 11.43 2.69
CA ALA A 128 19.64 12.19 2.90
C ALA A 128 20.79 11.27 3.34
N ALA A 129 22.01 11.82 3.41
CA ALA A 129 23.20 11.07 3.78
C ALA A 129 23.14 10.48 5.21
N ASP A 130 22.38 11.12 6.11
CA ASP A 130 22.13 10.67 7.48
C ASP A 130 20.94 9.70 7.59
N TRP A 131 20.40 9.23 6.45
CA TRP A 131 19.23 8.37 6.34
C TRP A 131 17.91 8.99 6.83
N SER A 132 17.87 10.31 7.05
CA SER A 132 16.61 11.02 7.19
C SER A 132 15.83 10.98 5.87
N MET A 133 14.51 10.83 5.97
CA MET A 133 13.63 10.63 4.82
C MET A 133 12.58 11.74 4.75
N SER A 134 12.30 12.21 3.54
CA SER A 134 11.24 13.19 3.30
C SER A 134 10.59 13.01 1.94
N VAL A 135 9.30 13.33 1.86
CA VAL A 135 8.55 13.40 0.60
C VAL A 135 8.46 14.88 0.22
N PRO A 136 8.95 15.29 -0.96
CA PRO A 136 8.79 16.67 -1.42
C PRO A 136 7.31 16.97 -1.71
N GLU A 137 6.94 18.23 -1.86
CA GLU A 137 5.64 18.57 -2.43
C GLU A 137 5.54 18.06 -3.89
N PRO A 138 4.33 17.69 -4.37
CA PRO A 138 4.14 17.40 -5.79
C PRO A 138 4.43 18.67 -6.60
N GLU A 139 5.24 18.56 -7.65
CA GLU A 139 5.44 19.69 -8.55
C GLU A 139 4.18 19.88 -9.40
N PRO A 140 3.67 21.11 -9.56
CA PRO A 140 2.56 21.36 -10.47
C PRO A 140 3.03 21.07 -11.91
N GLY A 141 2.36 20.11 -12.56
CA GLY A 141 2.61 19.71 -13.95
C GLY A 141 2.15 20.72 -14.99
#